data_AF-A0A7S4NDN6-F1
#
_entry.id   AF-A0A7S4NDN6-F1
#
_cell.length_a   1.000
_cell.length_b   1.000
_cell.length_c   1.000
_cell.angle_alpha   90.00
_cell.angle_beta   90.00
_cell.angle_gamma   90.00
#
_symmetry.space_group_name_H-M   'P 1'
#
loop_
_entity.id
_entity.type
_entity.pdbx_description
1 polymer ?
#
loop_
_entity_poly.entity_id
_entity_poly.type
_entity_poly.pdbx_seq_one_letter_code
_entity_poly.pdbx_strand_id
1 'polypeptide(L)'
;MVSRYSCGGFFIVAFIVVLGPCNAFTLPSAFSERPRALNSRVQKSTSEQSAYNYRLSRVSGLFFAAGGSDDTASGSATGTENDVRSFLNQCTIQSFMFLLRSTRDPHTIRWLDNFTQPIVDQAAIDAWNVEVEFGDGSSYTSRETDIAPPSELLRYHGLGAMNMALFPTWESFFRGLLEQNETVLVVETHDPRFPTFEVDINPASLCSRMLSVREQIAREFAKDLGSIAEMGKDIFHSYWNQVEKMRGEGLANEGSGTTGKSFDRQQLMFLEWDPYYGDDDAPSPLRKGNYDLLVLMCTQESIHRLIRDGVKVEDESAAQVGANTLFLRNFYVERLDSHFAGNLRYARSDEFLEELFLAHLKVSDGGDTLNADPLTIAEAILMEREQVALEWKEVASQSPQEHMEIRKLQLNKMMGL
;
A
#
# COMPACT_ATOMS: atom_id res chain seq x y z
N MET A 1 -30.11 -0.80 53.00
CA MET A 1 -31.53 -0.85 53.38
C MET A 1 -32.21 0.39 52.79
N VAL A 2 -33.19 0.19 51.89
CA VAL A 2 -34.28 1.13 51.51
C VAL A 2 -33.88 2.45 50.82
N SER A 3 -34.47 2.95 49.72
CA SER A 3 -35.41 2.45 48.71
C SER A 3 -35.46 3.50 47.58
N ARG A 4 -35.83 2.98 46.41
CA ARG A 4 -36.27 3.59 45.14
C ARG A 4 -37.24 4.78 45.25
N TYR A 5 -37.22 5.64 44.22
CA TYR A 5 -38.26 5.99 43.20
C TYR A 5 -37.89 7.39 42.63
N SER A 6 -38.23 7.89 41.43
CA SER A 6 -38.67 7.47 40.10
C SER A 6 -39.08 8.77 39.36
N CYS A 7 -39.19 8.72 38.02
CA CYS A 7 -39.78 9.71 37.09
C CYS A 7 -38.89 10.92 36.72
N GLY A 8 -38.81 11.39 35.48
CA GLY A 8 -39.47 11.05 34.22
C GLY A 8 -39.13 12.14 33.18
N GLY A 9 -39.31 11.85 31.88
CA GLY A 9 -39.21 12.90 30.85
C GLY A 9 -38.82 12.38 29.47
N PHE A 10 -39.76 11.75 28.77
CA PHE A 10 -39.69 11.52 27.33
C PHE A 10 -39.94 12.84 26.58
N PHE A 11 -39.07 13.19 25.62
CA PHE A 11 -39.38 14.18 24.59
C PHE A 11 -39.49 13.48 23.24
N ILE A 12 -40.69 13.51 22.68
CA ILE A 12 -41.02 13.15 21.31
C ILE A 12 -40.90 14.44 20.48
N VAL A 13 -40.06 14.46 19.45
CA VAL A 13 -40.09 15.50 18.41
C VAL A 13 -40.55 14.84 17.12
N ALA A 14 -41.77 15.17 16.74
CA ALA A 14 -42.36 14.85 15.45
C ALA A 14 -41.96 15.94 14.45
N PHE A 15 -41.44 15.55 13.28
CA PHE A 15 -41.37 16.41 12.12
C PHE A 15 -42.47 16.03 11.13
N ILE A 16 -43.35 16.99 10.89
CA ILE A 16 -44.37 17.02 9.87
C ILE A 16 -43.75 17.73 8.66
N VAL A 17 -43.74 17.10 7.49
CA VAL A 17 -43.60 17.81 6.21
C VAL A 17 -44.81 17.49 5.34
N VAL A 18 -45.51 18.55 4.99
CA VAL A 18 -46.76 18.61 4.23
C VAL A 18 -46.45 18.50 2.73
N LEU A 19 -47.25 17.68 2.04
CA LEU A 19 -47.36 17.58 0.59
C LEU A 19 -48.10 18.77 -0.02
N GLY A 20 -47.71 19.17 -1.24
CA GLY A 20 -48.56 19.98 -2.13
C GLY A 20 -48.06 19.99 -3.59
N PRO A 21 -48.94 20.01 -4.61
CA PRO A 21 -48.71 19.31 -5.88
C PRO A 21 -48.83 20.19 -7.17
N CYS A 22 -48.70 19.51 -8.31
CA CYS A 22 -49.26 19.81 -9.66
C CYS A 22 -48.53 20.78 -10.61
N ASN A 23 -48.03 20.26 -11.76
CA ASN A 23 -48.61 20.39 -13.11
C ASN A 23 -47.60 19.95 -14.20
N ALA A 24 -47.92 18.91 -14.98
CA ALA A 24 -48.57 18.93 -16.31
C ALA A 24 -47.54 19.00 -17.47
N PHE A 25 -47.28 17.86 -18.14
CA PHE A 25 -47.83 17.47 -19.46
C PHE A 25 -47.25 18.25 -20.66
N THR A 26 -46.43 17.59 -21.47
CA THR A 26 -46.48 17.65 -22.95
C THR A 26 -45.55 16.60 -23.59
N LEU A 27 -46.16 15.66 -24.30
CA LEU A 27 -45.68 14.90 -25.46
C LEU A 27 -46.85 15.01 -26.48
N PRO A 28 -46.65 15.01 -27.83
CA PRO A 28 -46.11 13.82 -28.50
C PRO A 28 -45.41 14.03 -29.89
N SER A 29 -44.64 13.02 -30.31
CA SER A 29 -44.57 12.43 -31.68
C SER A 29 -43.29 11.56 -31.76
N ALA A 30 -43.37 10.23 -31.84
CA ALA A 30 -43.73 9.36 -32.97
C ALA A 30 -42.58 9.10 -33.97
N PHE A 31 -42.24 7.80 -34.08
CA PHE A 31 -41.60 7.08 -35.19
C PHE A 31 -40.11 7.28 -35.54
N SER A 32 -39.30 6.26 -35.23
CA SER A 32 -38.61 5.44 -36.26
C SER A 32 -37.76 4.35 -35.59
N GLU A 33 -38.23 3.11 -35.61
CA GLU A 33 -37.41 1.93 -35.33
C GLU A 33 -36.33 1.75 -36.42
N ARG A 34 -35.07 1.58 -36.02
CA ARG A 34 -34.03 0.91 -36.81
C ARG A 34 -33.16 0.06 -35.87
N PRO A 35 -32.76 -1.16 -36.29
CA PRO A 35 -32.00 -2.07 -35.44
C PRO A 35 -30.52 -1.64 -35.40
N ARG A 36 -29.99 -1.39 -34.20
CA ARG A 36 -28.54 -1.32 -33.94
C ARG A 36 -28.18 -2.36 -32.88
N ALA A 37 -27.94 -3.58 -33.33
CA ALA A 37 -27.27 -4.60 -32.55
C ALA A 37 -26.17 -5.21 -33.44
N LEU A 38 -24.97 -4.61 -33.40
CA LEU A 38 -23.71 -5.25 -33.87
C LEU A 38 -22.43 -4.43 -33.56
N ASN A 39 -22.53 -3.16 -33.13
CA ASN A 39 -21.34 -2.33 -32.83
C ASN A 39 -20.87 -2.34 -31.36
N SER A 40 -21.59 -2.97 -30.43
CA SER A 40 -21.21 -2.97 -29.00
C SER A 40 -20.03 -3.89 -28.68
N ARG A 41 -19.73 -4.88 -29.52
CA ARG A 41 -18.64 -5.85 -29.29
C ARG A 41 -17.27 -5.34 -29.74
N VAL A 42 -17.23 -4.44 -30.74
CA VAL A 42 -15.98 -3.84 -31.26
C VAL A 42 -15.58 -2.60 -30.45
N GLN A 43 -16.52 -1.89 -29.83
CA GLN A 43 -16.19 -0.74 -28.98
C GLN A 43 -15.65 -1.15 -27.60
N LYS A 44 -16.11 -2.27 -27.02
CA LYS A 44 -15.56 -2.81 -25.77
C LYS A 44 -14.09 -3.19 -25.89
N SER A 45 -13.70 -3.81 -27.01
CA SER A 45 -12.30 -4.18 -27.24
C SER A 45 -11.39 -2.95 -27.38
N THR A 46 -11.85 -1.85 -27.97
CA THR A 46 -11.02 -0.63 -28.08
C THR A 46 -10.84 0.11 -26.75
N SER A 47 -11.85 0.15 -25.87
CA SER A 47 -11.71 0.78 -24.55
C SER A 47 -10.85 -0.06 -23.60
N GLU A 48 -11.01 -1.38 -23.62
CA GLU A 48 -10.20 -2.32 -22.83
C GLU A 48 -8.74 -2.30 -23.29
N GLN A 49 -8.48 -2.23 -24.60
CA GLN A 49 -7.13 -2.11 -25.14
C GLN A 49 -6.49 -0.75 -24.81
N SER A 50 -7.26 0.34 -24.80
CA SER A 50 -6.76 1.66 -24.40
C SER A 50 -6.44 1.73 -22.91
N ALA A 51 -7.28 1.14 -22.04
CA ALA A 51 -7.00 1.03 -20.62
C ALA A 51 -5.80 0.11 -20.33
N TYR A 52 -5.70 -1.00 -21.05
CA TYR A 52 -4.53 -1.89 -21.03
C TYR A 52 -3.27 -1.14 -21.44
N ASN A 53 -3.28 -0.39 -22.55
CA ASN A 53 -2.13 0.40 -23.00
C ASN A 53 -1.77 1.52 -22.02
N TYR A 54 -2.75 2.14 -21.35
CA TYR A 54 -2.51 3.13 -20.30
C TYR A 54 -1.86 2.50 -19.05
N ARG A 55 -2.38 1.36 -18.57
CA ARG A 55 -1.76 0.57 -17.50
C ARG A 55 -0.36 0.13 -17.90
N LEU A 56 -0.20 -0.38 -19.12
CA LEU A 56 1.08 -0.73 -19.69
C LEU A 56 2.00 0.49 -19.75
N SER A 57 1.51 1.71 -20.01
CA SER A 57 2.35 2.91 -20.03
C SER A 57 2.80 3.36 -18.65
N ARG A 58 1.99 3.17 -17.60
CA ARG A 58 2.42 3.35 -16.20
C ARG A 58 3.48 2.32 -15.82
N VAL A 59 3.22 1.07 -16.16
CA VAL A 59 4.15 -0.05 -15.97
C VAL A 59 5.41 0.15 -16.82
N SER A 60 5.30 0.65 -18.05
CA SER A 60 6.42 0.86 -18.98
C SER A 60 7.21 2.13 -18.66
N GLY A 61 6.59 3.16 -18.05
CA GLY A 61 7.31 4.29 -17.45
C GLY A 61 8.25 3.82 -16.35
N LEU A 62 7.80 2.84 -15.55
CA LEU A 62 8.60 2.11 -14.58
C LEU A 62 9.69 1.20 -15.20
N PHE A 63 9.58 0.79 -16.48
CA PHE A 63 10.48 -0.22 -17.11
C PHE A 63 11.42 0.29 -18.22
N PHE A 64 11.10 1.37 -18.95
CA PHE A 64 11.79 1.74 -20.21
C PHE A 64 12.68 2.98 -20.15
N ALA A 65 13.00 3.51 -18.97
CA ALA A 65 13.95 4.62 -18.86
C ALA A 65 15.43 4.23 -19.13
N ALA A 66 15.75 2.93 -19.25
CA ALA A 66 17.11 2.46 -19.47
C ALA A 66 17.26 1.81 -20.85
N GLY A 67 17.79 2.57 -21.82
CA GLY A 67 18.05 2.06 -23.17
C GLY A 67 18.79 3.04 -24.08
N GLY A 68 19.71 3.83 -23.52
CA GLY A 68 20.66 4.66 -24.27
C GLY A 68 22.06 4.20 -23.95
N SER A 69 22.66 3.42 -24.85
CA SER A 69 24.04 2.96 -24.78
C SER A 69 25.01 4.15 -24.88
N ASP A 70 25.67 4.51 -23.79
CA ASP A 70 26.96 5.17 -23.86
C ASP A 70 27.87 4.66 -22.73
N ASP A 71 28.84 3.84 -23.12
CA ASP A 71 29.84 3.25 -22.24
C ASP A 71 30.83 4.32 -21.79
N THR A 72 30.57 5.01 -20.68
CA THR A 72 31.65 5.61 -19.87
C THR A 72 31.24 5.80 -18.40
N ALA A 73 31.74 4.89 -17.57
CA ALA A 73 32.15 5.07 -16.17
C ALA A 73 31.40 6.09 -15.28
N SER A 74 30.53 5.57 -14.42
CA SER A 74 30.43 5.86 -12.96
C SER A 74 29.00 5.65 -12.47
N GLY A 75 28.70 4.44 -11.99
CA GLY A 75 27.69 4.20 -10.95
C GLY A 75 26.30 4.83 -11.12
N SER A 76 25.78 4.93 -12.35
CA SER A 76 24.39 5.35 -12.55
C SER A 76 23.49 4.17 -12.18
N ALA A 77 23.10 4.14 -10.91
CA ALA A 77 21.97 3.36 -10.46
C ALA A 77 20.79 3.72 -11.36
N THR A 78 20.39 2.80 -12.24
CA THR A 78 19.10 2.80 -12.91
C THR A 78 18.04 2.58 -11.83
N GLY A 79 17.84 3.59 -10.98
CA GLY A 79 16.92 3.55 -9.87
C GLY A 79 15.52 3.40 -10.43
N THR A 80 14.88 2.29 -10.12
CA THR A 80 13.43 2.15 -10.29
C THR A 80 12.76 3.28 -9.51
N GLU A 81 11.66 3.82 -10.03
CA GLU A 81 10.92 4.96 -9.42
C GLU A 81 10.42 4.68 -7.99
N ASN A 82 10.56 3.43 -7.52
CA ASN A 82 10.23 2.96 -6.18
C ASN A 82 11.48 2.44 -5.43
N ASP A 83 12.43 3.32 -5.12
CA ASP A 83 13.55 2.98 -4.22
C ASP A 83 13.04 2.68 -2.80
N VAL A 84 13.60 1.66 -2.15
CA VAL A 84 13.35 1.30 -0.75
C VAL A 84 13.59 2.48 0.18
N ARG A 85 14.50 3.41 -0.16
CA ARG A 85 14.74 4.63 0.62
C ARG A 85 13.55 5.59 0.60
N SER A 86 12.89 5.73 -0.55
CA SER A 86 11.70 6.57 -0.69
C SER A 86 10.51 5.95 0.04
N PHE A 87 10.38 4.62 -0.02
CA PHE A 87 9.38 3.89 0.77
C PHE A 87 9.62 4.04 2.29
N LEU A 88 10.87 3.92 2.73
CA LEU A 88 11.25 4.17 4.12
C LEU A 88 10.90 5.60 4.57
N ASN A 89 11.05 6.60 3.69
CA ASN A 89 10.56 7.96 3.96
C ASN A 89 9.04 8.02 4.13
N GLN A 90 8.27 7.34 3.27
CA GLN A 90 6.81 7.26 3.41
C GLN A 90 6.41 6.72 4.79
N CYS A 91 6.95 5.55 5.16
CA CYS A 91 6.68 4.92 6.46
C CYS A 91 7.12 5.80 7.64
N THR A 92 8.24 6.52 7.50
CA THR A 92 8.71 7.49 8.49
C THR A 92 7.72 8.61 8.72
N ILE A 93 7.23 9.23 7.63
CA ILE A 93 6.29 10.35 7.72
C ILE A 93 4.96 9.87 8.32
N GLN A 94 4.46 8.72 7.88
CA GLN A 94 3.24 8.12 8.42
C GLN A 94 3.37 7.83 9.92
N SER A 95 4.47 7.20 10.34
CA SER A 95 4.72 6.88 11.75
C SER A 95 4.90 8.14 12.60
N PHE A 96 5.57 9.17 12.06
CA PHE A 96 5.73 10.44 12.74
C PHE A 96 4.39 11.19 12.89
N MET A 97 3.58 11.24 11.84
CA MET A 97 2.22 11.80 11.91
C MET A 97 1.33 11.04 12.89
N PHE A 98 1.50 9.71 13.00
CA PHE A 98 0.78 8.91 13.98
C PHE A 98 1.16 9.32 15.41
N LEU A 99 2.46 9.50 15.68
CA LEU A 99 2.93 9.99 16.97
C LEU A 99 2.41 11.41 17.29
N LEU A 100 2.40 12.32 16.30
CA LEU A 100 1.81 13.66 16.46
C LEU A 100 0.32 13.58 16.80
N ARG A 101 -0.42 12.64 16.19
CA ARG A 101 -1.83 12.40 16.50
C ARG A 101 -2.00 11.92 17.93
N SER A 102 -1.15 10.99 18.40
CA SER A 102 -1.15 10.51 19.78
C SER A 102 -0.83 11.63 20.79
N THR A 103 0.01 12.59 20.42
CA THR A 103 0.29 13.79 21.23
C THR A 103 -0.72 14.92 21.03
N ARG A 104 -1.80 14.71 20.25
CA ARG A 104 -2.87 15.67 19.97
C ARG A 104 -2.36 16.96 19.31
N ASP A 105 -1.46 16.83 18.34
CA ASP A 105 -0.95 17.94 17.54
C ASP A 105 -1.45 17.86 16.07
N PRO A 106 -2.74 18.18 15.82
CA PRO A 106 -3.31 18.15 14.47
C PRO A 106 -2.78 19.27 13.57
N HIS A 107 -2.22 20.34 14.14
CA HIS A 107 -1.74 21.49 13.39
C HIS A 107 -0.42 21.18 12.69
N THR A 108 0.53 20.54 13.38
CA THR A 108 1.75 20.05 12.75
C THR A 108 1.45 18.98 11.70
N ILE A 109 0.45 18.11 11.92
CA ILE A 109 0.03 17.13 10.89
C ILE A 109 -0.45 17.84 9.63
N ARG A 110 -1.37 18.82 9.74
CA ARG A 110 -1.86 19.58 8.58
C ARG A 110 -0.75 20.35 7.87
N TRP A 111 0.19 20.92 8.63
CA TRP A 111 1.35 21.60 8.05
C TRP A 111 2.22 20.61 7.26
N LEU A 112 2.46 19.42 7.82
CA LEU A 112 3.21 18.36 7.13
C LEU A 112 2.49 17.86 5.88
N ASP A 113 1.16 17.66 5.91
CA ASP A 113 0.39 17.26 4.73
C ASP A 113 0.50 18.28 3.60
N ASN A 114 0.41 19.57 3.93
CA ASN A 114 0.57 20.65 2.94
C ASN A 114 1.99 20.69 2.35
N PHE A 115 3.00 20.34 3.16
CA PHE A 115 4.38 20.24 2.71
C PHE A 115 4.63 18.99 1.86
N THR A 116 4.12 17.83 2.28
CA THR A 116 4.35 16.53 1.63
C THR A 116 3.54 16.38 0.34
N GLN A 117 2.34 16.99 0.28
CA GLN A 117 1.38 16.89 -0.82
C GLN A 117 1.23 15.45 -1.32
N PRO A 118 0.79 14.52 -0.45
CA PRO A 118 0.81 13.10 -0.75
C PRO A 118 -0.09 12.79 -1.94
N ILE A 119 0.34 11.86 -2.79
CA ILE A 119 -0.44 11.41 -3.95
C ILE A 119 -1.34 10.28 -3.47
N VAL A 120 -2.54 10.63 -3.03
CA VAL A 120 -3.55 9.64 -2.62
C VAL A 120 -4.75 9.71 -3.55
N ASP A 121 -5.18 8.57 -4.07
CA ASP A 121 -6.41 8.49 -4.86
C ASP A 121 -7.61 8.67 -3.92
N GLN A 122 -8.22 9.85 -3.95
CA GLN A 122 -9.38 10.17 -3.11
C GLN A 122 -10.53 9.18 -3.32
N ALA A 123 -10.72 8.66 -4.55
CA ALA A 123 -11.77 7.68 -4.82
C ALA A 123 -11.50 6.35 -4.09
N ALA A 124 -10.23 5.97 -3.94
CA ALA A 124 -9.84 4.79 -3.17
C ALA A 124 -10.02 5.00 -1.65
N ILE A 125 -9.75 6.21 -1.15
CA ILE A 125 -10.04 6.57 0.26
C ILE A 125 -11.54 6.49 0.53
N ASP A 126 -12.36 7.04 -0.37
CA ASP A 126 -13.81 7.12 -0.20
C ASP A 126 -14.47 5.73 -0.25
N ALA A 127 -14.02 4.86 -1.16
CA ALA A 127 -14.50 3.47 -1.26
C ALA A 127 -14.26 2.66 0.03
N TRP A 128 -13.11 2.87 0.68
CA TRP A 128 -12.77 2.17 1.92
C TRP A 128 -13.67 2.55 3.11
N ASN A 129 -14.26 3.76 3.10
CA ASN A 129 -15.17 4.18 4.17
C ASN A 129 -16.54 3.52 4.08
N VAL A 130 -16.87 2.93 2.93
CA VAL A 130 -18.18 2.28 2.69
C VAL A 130 -18.17 0.81 3.12
N GLU A 131 -17.02 0.14 3.14
CA GLU A 131 -16.95 -1.32 3.39
C GLU A 131 -16.79 -1.71 4.87
N VAL A 132 -16.54 -0.77 5.78
CA VAL A 132 -16.41 -1.07 7.22
C VAL A 132 -17.79 -1.01 7.91
N GLU A 133 -18.79 -1.69 7.35
CA GLU A 133 -20.00 -2.05 8.08
C GLU A 133 -19.73 -3.35 8.85
N PHE A 134 -19.29 -3.24 10.09
CA PHE A 134 -19.19 -4.41 10.97
C PHE A 134 -20.60 -4.99 11.17
N GLY A 135 -20.78 -6.23 10.70
CA GLY A 135 -22.08 -6.92 10.67
C GLY A 135 -22.69 -7.30 12.02
N ASP A 136 -22.29 -6.66 13.12
CA ASP A 136 -22.85 -6.91 14.44
C ASP A 136 -23.97 -5.92 14.84
N GLY A 137 -24.28 -4.92 13.99
CA GLY A 137 -25.33 -3.94 14.26
C GLY A 137 -25.05 -3.07 15.50
N SER A 138 -23.86 -3.16 16.09
CA SER A 138 -23.41 -2.28 17.15
C SER A 138 -22.84 -1.01 16.52
N SER A 139 -23.73 -0.05 16.30
CA SER A 139 -23.32 1.32 16.02
C SER A 139 -22.64 1.88 17.27
N TYR A 140 -21.34 1.69 17.39
CA TYR A 140 -20.52 2.48 18.29
C TYR A 140 -20.53 3.90 17.73
N THR A 141 -21.41 4.76 18.22
CA THR A 141 -21.30 6.21 18.05
C THR A 141 -20.05 6.64 18.81
N SER A 142 -18.90 6.56 18.16
CA SER A 142 -17.64 6.81 18.82
C SER A 142 -17.49 8.33 19.05
N ARG A 143 -17.18 8.64 20.30
CA ARG A 143 -17.26 9.96 20.92
C ARG A 143 -16.03 10.76 20.53
N GLU A 144 -16.16 11.86 19.79
CA GLU A 144 -15.21 12.99 19.63
C GLU A 144 -13.74 12.69 19.23
N THR A 145 -13.24 11.46 19.38
CA THR A 145 -11.99 10.93 18.80
C THR A 145 -12.20 10.39 17.39
N ASP A 146 -13.45 10.39 16.91
CA ASP A 146 -13.90 9.99 15.56
C ASP A 146 -13.71 11.07 14.50
N ILE A 147 -13.07 12.20 14.85
CA ILE A 147 -12.61 13.12 13.82
C ILE A 147 -11.60 12.33 12.99
N ALA A 148 -12.00 12.02 11.75
CA ALA A 148 -11.16 11.35 10.77
C ALA A 148 -9.76 11.96 10.85
N PRO A 149 -8.69 11.14 10.87
CA PRO A 149 -7.35 11.66 11.01
C PRO A 149 -7.16 12.77 9.99
N PRO A 150 -6.57 13.91 10.39
CA PRO A 150 -6.52 15.10 9.54
C PRO A 150 -5.70 14.90 8.26
N SER A 151 -4.96 13.78 8.17
CA SER A 151 -4.10 13.42 7.06
C SER A 151 -4.65 12.25 6.26
N GLU A 152 -4.68 12.41 4.94
CA GLU A 152 -4.93 11.34 3.97
C GLU A 152 -3.82 10.29 4.00
N LEU A 153 -2.58 10.72 4.20
CA LEU A 153 -1.41 9.84 4.26
C LEU A 153 -1.49 8.87 5.44
N LEU A 154 -2.06 9.28 6.57
CA LEU A 154 -2.31 8.39 7.72
C LEU A 154 -3.37 7.31 7.46
N ARG A 155 -4.24 7.51 6.47
CA ARG A 155 -5.31 6.56 6.10
C ARG A 155 -4.89 5.61 4.98
N TYR A 156 -3.79 5.93 4.32
CA TYR A 156 -3.31 5.21 3.16
C TYR A 156 -2.41 4.04 3.54
N HIS A 157 -2.87 2.83 3.23
CA HIS A 157 -2.08 1.60 3.30
C HIS A 157 -1.74 1.14 1.89
N GLY A 158 -0.66 1.67 1.32
CA GLY A 158 -0.26 1.35 -0.05
C GLY A 158 1.14 1.85 -0.37
N LEU A 159 1.59 1.55 -1.58
CA LEU A 159 2.87 2.02 -2.12
C LEU A 159 2.68 3.36 -2.85
N GLY A 160 3.74 4.17 -2.93
CA GLY A 160 3.79 5.34 -3.81
C GLY A 160 2.92 6.53 -3.39
N ALA A 161 2.62 6.71 -2.10
CA ALA A 161 1.94 7.93 -1.64
C ALA A 161 2.88 9.15 -1.58
N MET A 162 4.19 8.93 -1.57
CA MET A 162 5.16 10.01 -1.63
C MET A 162 5.13 10.69 -2.99
N ASN A 163 5.07 12.02 -2.99
CA ASN A 163 5.10 12.81 -4.20
C ASN A 163 6.52 12.88 -4.76
N MET A 164 6.90 11.87 -5.55
CA MET A 164 8.23 11.77 -6.16
C MET A 164 8.52 12.88 -7.18
N ALA A 165 7.49 13.59 -7.67
CA ALA A 165 7.69 14.78 -8.52
C ALA A 165 8.19 15.99 -7.71
N LEU A 166 7.76 16.12 -6.45
CA LEU A 166 8.25 17.14 -5.53
C LEU A 166 9.54 16.70 -4.83
N PHE A 167 9.65 15.41 -4.51
CA PHE A 167 10.76 14.84 -3.77
C PHE A 167 11.36 13.63 -4.51
N PRO A 168 12.17 13.86 -5.57
CA PRO A 168 12.70 12.78 -6.40
C PRO A 168 13.63 11.81 -5.67
N THR A 169 14.25 12.26 -4.58
CA THR A 169 15.12 11.43 -3.74
C THR A 169 14.70 11.52 -2.28
N TRP A 170 15.11 10.54 -1.47
CA TRP A 170 14.79 10.57 -0.05
C TRP A 170 15.43 11.77 0.66
N GLU A 171 16.62 12.24 0.24
CA GLU A 171 17.28 13.43 0.80
C GLU A 171 16.51 14.70 0.47
N SER A 172 15.96 14.78 -0.75
CA SER A 172 15.30 15.99 -1.25
C SER A 172 14.12 16.41 -0.35
N PHE A 173 13.41 15.44 0.24
CA PHE A 173 12.38 15.70 1.24
C PHE A 173 12.92 16.44 2.47
N PHE A 174 13.99 15.92 3.08
CA PHE A 174 14.57 16.52 4.28
C PHE A 174 15.28 17.85 3.98
N ARG A 175 15.90 18.00 2.81
CA ARG A 175 16.47 19.27 2.37
C ARG A 175 15.37 20.32 2.18
N GLY A 176 14.30 19.97 1.48
CA GLY A 176 13.14 20.86 1.32
C GLY A 176 12.50 21.24 2.65
N LEU A 177 12.47 20.33 3.63
CA LEU A 177 12.00 20.60 4.99
C LEU A 177 12.93 21.60 5.70
N LEU A 178 14.25 21.43 5.56
CA LEU A 178 15.26 22.35 6.09
C LEU A 178 15.34 23.67 5.31
N GLU A 179 14.70 23.81 4.16
CA GLU A 179 14.58 25.10 3.46
C GLU A 179 13.37 25.91 3.95
N GLN A 180 12.37 25.28 4.57
CA GLN A 180 11.20 25.98 5.09
C GLN A 180 11.55 26.93 6.24
N ASN A 181 10.97 28.12 6.26
CA ASN A 181 11.14 29.05 7.39
C ASN A 181 10.39 28.57 8.63
N GLU A 182 10.85 28.99 9.80
CA GLU A 182 10.06 28.86 11.03
C GLU A 182 8.72 29.58 10.84
N THR A 183 7.63 28.93 11.26
CA THR A 183 6.28 29.43 11.03
C THR A 183 5.52 29.41 12.34
N VAL A 184 4.80 30.50 12.65
CA VAL A 184 3.88 30.56 13.81
C VAL A 184 2.46 30.49 13.26
N LEU A 185 1.73 29.44 13.61
CA LEU A 185 0.33 29.27 13.22
C LEU A 185 -0.56 29.86 14.31
N VAL A 186 -1.42 30.83 13.95
CA VAL A 186 -2.45 31.35 14.85
C VAL A 186 -3.71 30.52 14.65
N VAL A 187 -4.10 29.77 15.68
CA VAL A 187 -5.27 28.89 15.66
C VAL A 187 -6.42 29.56 16.38
N GLU A 188 -7.53 29.78 15.66
CA GLU A 188 -8.78 30.25 16.25
C GLU A 188 -9.54 29.10 16.92
N THR A 189 -10.09 29.35 18.10
CA THR A 189 -10.89 28.36 18.84
C THR A 189 -12.31 28.86 19.12
N HIS A 190 -13.22 27.91 19.30
CA HIS A 190 -14.57 28.21 19.76
C HIS A 190 -14.67 28.48 21.26
N ASP A 191 -13.59 28.27 22.05
CA ASP A 191 -13.59 28.60 23.48
C ASP A 191 -13.33 30.10 23.66
N PRO A 192 -14.30 30.88 24.16
CA PRO A 192 -14.14 32.33 24.31
C PRO A 192 -13.03 32.71 25.31
N ARG A 193 -12.55 31.78 26.15
CA ARG A 193 -11.43 32.03 27.07
C ARG A 193 -10.07 32.01 26.37
N PHE A 194 -9.97 31.27 25.27
CA PHE A 194 -8.77 31.11 24.46
C PHE A 194 -9.14 31.32 22.99
N PRO A 195 -9.55 32.55 22.59
CA PRO A 195 -10.07 32.80 21.25
C PRO A 195 -9.04 32.46 20.17
N THR A 196 -7.76 32.64 20.49
CA THR A 196 -6.63 32.26 19.66
C THR A 196 -5.49 31.70 20.49
N PHE A 197 -4.74 30.75 19.94
CA PHE A 197 -3.43 30.35 20.47
C PHE A 197 -2.42 30.19 19.32
N GLU A 198 -1.14 30.28 19.65
CA GLU A 198 -0.05 30.18 18.68
C GLU A 198 0.60 28.80 18.74
N VAL A 199 0.95 28.25 17.57
CA VAL A 199 1.68 26.99 17.41
C VAL A 199 2.95 27.27 16.61
N ASP A 200 4.09 27.10 17.28
CA ASP A 200 5.41 27.27 16.67
C ASP A 200 5.82 26.00 15.91
N ILE A 201 6.00 26.14 14.60
CA ILE A 201 6.51 25.09 13.72
C ILE A 201 7.98 25.40 13.42
N ASN A 202 8.87 24.56 13.94
CA ASN A 202 10.30 24.61 13.65
C ASN A 202 10.71 23.42 12.75
N PRO A 203 10.96 23.65 11.44
CA PRO A 203 11.30 22.58 10.50
C PRO A 203 12.60 21.83 10.84
N ALA A 204 13.60 22.49 11.44
CA ALA A 204 14.85 21.84 11.85
C ALA A 204 14.62 20.86 13.02
N SER A 205 13.77 21.24 13.98
CA SER A 205 13.35 20.36 15.08
C SER A 205 12.51 19.19 14.57
N LEU A 206 11.59 19.42 13.62
CA LEU A 206 10.83 18.35 12.96
C LEU A 206 11.76 17.38 12.22
N CYS A 207 12.71 17.88 11.43
CA CYS A 207 13.68 17.07 10.71
C CYS A 207 14.45 16.15 11.66
N SER A 208 14.95 16.66 12.78
CA SER A 208 15.68 15.85 13.78
C SER A 208 14.83 14.71 14.33
N ARG A 209 13.58 15.01 14.74
CA ARG A 209 12.65 13.98 15.25
C ARG A 209 12.29 12.95 14.18
N MET A 210 12.05 13.38 12.95
CA MET A 210 11.72 12.47 11.84
C MET A 210 12.89 11.56 11.48
N LEU A 211 14.14 12.06 11.52
CA LEU A 211 15.32 11.21 11.32
C LEU A 211 15.44 10.15 12.43
N SER A 212 15.13 10.49 13.68
CA SER A 212 15.10 9.51 14.78
C SER A 212 14.08 8.39 14.52
N VAL A 213 12.87 8.74 14.05
CA VAL A 213 11.85 7.75 13.66
C VAL A 213 12.34 6.92 12.47
N ARG A 214 12.96 7.55 11.47
CA ARG A 214 13.49 6.88 10.28
C ARG A 214 14.56 5.85 10.63
N GLU A 215 15.47 6.18 11.55
CA GLU A 215 16.50 5.24 12.02
C GLU A 215 15.91 4.03 12.75
N GLN A 216 14.86 4.23 13.55
CA GLN A 216 14.14 3.13 14.19
C GLN A 216 13.51 2.21 13.14
N ILE A 217 12.74 2.78 12.20
CA ILE A 217 12.10 1.99 11.14
C ILE A 217 13.14 1.30 10.25
N ALA A 218 14.28 1.94 9.97
CA ALA A 218 15.36 1.32 9.20
C ALA A 218 15.93 0.07 9.90
N ARG A 219 16.11 0.11 11.22
CA ARG A 219 16.53 -1.06 12.02
C ARG A 219 15.47 -2.16 11.99
N GLU A 220 14.19 -1.80 12.11
CA GLU A 220 13.07 -2.74 11.97
C GLU A 220 13.07 -3.38 10.58
N PHE A 221 13.20 -2.59 9.51
CA PHE A 221 13.26 -3.07 8.13
C PHE A 221 14.43 -4.02 7.91
N ALA A 222 15.61 -3.72 8.44
CA ALA A 222 16.76 -4.62 8.30
C ALA A 222 16.51 -6.01 8.96
N LYS A 223 15.81 -6.04 10.10
CA LYS A 223 15.39 -7.30 10.74
C LYS A 223 14.30 -8.00 9.92
N ASP A 224 13.26 -7.25 9.58
CA ASP A 224 12.06 -7.72 8.89
C ASP A 224 12.38 -8.26 7.48
N LEU A 225 13.29 -7.62 6.73
CA LEU A 225 13.78 -8.09 5.44
C LEU A 225 14.56 -9.41 5.55
N GLY A 226 15.23 -9.65 6.68
CA GLY A 226 15.80 -10.97 6.98
C GLY A 226 14.73 -12.05 7.05
N SER A 227 13.63 -11.78 7.76
CA SER A 227 12.49 -12.70 7.84
C SER A 227 11.81 -12.90 6.48
N ILE A 228 11.68 -11.83 5.67
CA ILE A 228 11.09 -11.91 4.33
C ILE A 228 11.94 -12.79 3.40
N ALA A 229 13.27 -12.72 3.52
CA ALA A 229 14.19 -13.56 2.75
C ALA A 229 13.99 -15.05 3.06
N GLU A 230 13.73 -15.42 4.31
CA GLU A 230 13.53 -16.82 4.73
C GLU A 230 12.13 -17.36 4.41
N MET A 231 11.13 -16.46 4.31
CA MET A 231 9.71 -16.77 4.16
C MET A 231 9.35 -17.58 2.90
N GLY A 232 10.13 -17.48 1.82
CA GLY A 232 9.81 -18.13 0.55
C GLY A 232 9.61 -19.65 0.66
N LYS A 233 10.44 -20.30 1.49
CA LYS A 233 10.39 -21.76 1.73
C LYS A 233 9.10 -22.16 2.45
N ASP A 234 8.70 -21.38 3.44
CA ASP A 234 7.50 -21.65 4.24
C ASP A 234 6.22 -21.52 3.41
N ILE A 235 6.14 -20.50 2.54
CA ILE A 235 5.00 -20.33 1.62
C ILE A 235 4.88 -21.55 0.71
N PHE A 236 6.00 -21.98 0.12
CA PHE A 236 6.01 -23.11 -0.80
C PHE A 236 5.62 -24.43 -0.11
N HIS A 237 6.17 -24.69 1.08
CA HIS A 237 5.79 -25.86 1.88
C HIS A 237 4.31 -25.84 2.28
N SER A 238 3.77 -24.68 2.67
CA SER A 238 2.35 -24.49 2.99
C SER A 238 1.46 -24.83 1.79
N TYR A 239 1.84 -24.39 0.58
CA TYR A 239 1.16 -24.74 -0.65
C TYR A 239 1.12 -26.24 -0.91
N TRP A 240 2.27 -26.92 -0.87
CA TRP A 240 2.31 -28.37 -1.11
C TRP A 240 1.52 -29.17 -0.09
N ASN A 241 1.60 -28.80 1.19
CA ASN A 241 0.79 -29.42 2.23
C ASN A 241 -0.71 -29.26 1.93
N GLN A 242 -1.13 -28.11 1.41
CA GLN A 242 -2.53 -27.87 1.02
C GLN A 242 -2.93 -28.72 -0.19
N VAL A 243 -2.07 -28.81 -1.21
CA VAL A 243 -2.30 -29.65 -2.41
C VAL A 243 -2.40 -31.13 -2.03
N GLU A 244 -1.50 -31.63 -1.17
CA GLU A 244 -1.55 -33.01 -0.66
C GLU A 244 -2.83 -33.27 0.12
N LYS A 245 -3.23 -32.32 0.96
CA LYS A 245 -4.50 -32.41 1.70
C LYS A 245 -5.71 -32.45 0.76
N MET A 246 -5.75 -31.60 -0.27
CA MET A 246 -6.82 -31.64 -1.28
C MET A 246 -6.87 -32.97 -2.05
N ARG A 247 -5.71 -33.57 -2.34
CA ARG A 247 -5.62 -34.90 -2.97
C ARG A 247 -6.06 -36.02 -2.02
N GLY A 248 -5.73 -35.92 -0.73
CA GLY A 248 -6.08 -36.91 0.29
C GLY A 248 -7.55 -36.87 0.73
N GLU A 249 -8.17 -35.69 0.76
CA GLU A 249 -9.58 -35.50 1.17
C GLU A 249 -10.58 -35.77 0.03
N GLY A 250 -10.09 -36.03 -1.20
CA GLY A 250 -10.84 -36.13 -2.46
C GLY A 250 -11.87 -37.25 -2.64
N LEU A 251 -12.48 -37.81 -1.58
CA LEU A 251 -13.62 -38.75 -1.71
C LEU A 251 -14.68 -38.68 -0.59
N ALA A 252 -14.45 -37.98 0.53
CA ALA A 252 -15.25 -38.24 1.73
C ALA A 252 -16.28 -37.16 2.12
N ASN A 253 -16.27 -35.95 1.57
CA ASN A 253 -17.15 -34.90 2.11
C ASN A 253 -17.49 -33.75 1.14
N GLU A 254 -18.37 -33.99 0.18
CA GLU A 254 -18.89 -32.98 -0.77
C GLU A 254 -19.83 -31.93 -0.12
N GLY A 255 -20.07 -31.96 1.20
CA GLY A 255 -21.13 -31.17 1.84
C GLY A 255 -20.68 -29.94 2.65
N SER A 256 -19.40 -29.77 2.95
CA SER A 256 -18.95 -28.69 3.84
C SER A 256 -18.38 -27.53 3.03
N GLY A 257 -19.22 -26.52 2.79
CA GLY A 257 -18.87 -25.27 2.11
C GLY A 257 -17.90 -24.38 2.90
N THR A 258 -16.76 -24.92 3.34
CA THR A 258 -15.66 -24.10 3.82
C THR A 258 -15.07 -23.39 2.62
N THR A 259 -15.51 -22.14 2.40
CA THR A 259 -14.79 -21.14 1.62
C THR A 259 -13.30 -21.31 1.89
N GLY A 260 -12.53 -21.58 0.83
CA GLY A 260 -11.13 -22.00 0.91
C GLY A 260 -10.37 -21.21 1.96
N LYS A 261 -9.80 -21.92 2.95
CA LYS A 261 -8.88 -21.28 3.88
C LYS A 261 -7.72 -20.77 3.04
N SER A 262 -7.57 -19.45 2.94
CA SER A 262 -6.36 -18.83 2.38
C SER A 262 -5.15 -19.44 3.06
N PHE A 263 -3.98 -19.42 2.41
CA PHE A 263 -2.74 -19.86 3.06
C PHE A 263 -2.65 -19.30 4.48
N ASP A 264 -2.22 -20.14 5.41
CA ASP A 264 -2.20 -19.80 6.82
C ASP A 264 -1.30 -18.57 7.00
N ARG A 265 -1.91 -17.39 7.22
CA ARG A 265 -1.22 -16.08 7.27
C ARG A 265 -0.49 -15.89 8.59
N GLN A 266 0.21 -16.93 9.05
CA GLN A 266 0.93 -16.97 10.32
C GLN A 266 2.08 -15.95 10.38
N GLN A 267 2.46 -15.38 9.24
CA GLN A 267 3.57 -14.43 9.11
C GLN A 267 3.36 -13.15 9.92
N LEU A 268 2.14 -12.74 10.29
CA LEU A 268 1.96 -11.53 11.10
C LEU A 268 2.07 -11.78 12.62
N MET A 269 2.04 -13.04 13.05
CA MET A 269 2.05 -13.39 14.48
C MET A 269 3.38 -13.04 15.16
N PHE A 270 4.50 -13.13 14.43
CA PHE A 270 5.82 -12.83 15.01
C PHE A 270 6.00 -11.32 15.32
N LEU A 271 5.24 -10.45 14.66
CA LEU A 271 5.30 -9.00 14.89
C LEU A 271 4.60 -8.58 16.19
N GLU A 272 3.64 -9.37 16.66
CA GLU A 272 2.85 -9.07 17.86
C GLU A 272 3.54 -9.55 19.14
N TRP A 273 4.41 -10.57 19.05
CA TRP A 273 5.06 -11.15 20.21
C TRP A 273 6.49 -11.58 19.90
N ASP A 274 7.42 -10.67 20.15
CA ASP A 274 8.83 -11.04 20.32
C ASP A 274 9.20 -10.80 21.79
N PRO A 275 9.30 -11.86 22.61
CA PRO A 275 9.66 -11.75 24.02
C PRO A 275 11.11 -11.30 24.23
N TYR A 276 11.90 -11.17 23.16
CA TYR A 276 13.30 -10.75 23.21
C TYR A 276 13.52 -9.28 22.84
N TYR A 277 12.46 -8.48 22.60
CA TYR A 277 12.63 -7.04 22.59
C TYR A 277 13.07 -6.58 23.98
N GLY A 278 14.35 -6.26 24.11
CA GLY A 278 14.82 -5.45 25.23
C GLY A 278 14.06 -4.12 25.25
N ASP A 279 13.95 -3.50 26.41
CA ASP A 279 13.21 -2.23 26.59
C ASP A 279 13.63 -1.12 25.60
N ASP A 280 14.82 -1.25 24.99
CA ASP A 280 15.37 -0.30 24.00
C ASP A 280 14.81 -0.47 22.56
N ASP A 281 14.12 -1.57 22.24
CA ASP A 281 13.65 -1.91 20.88
C ASP A 281 12.12 -2.02 20.79
N ALA A 282 11.37 -1.13 21.45
CA ALA A 282 9.92 -1.07 21.27
C ALA A 282 9.57 -0.88 19.77
N PRO A 283 8.63 -1.65 19.19
CA PRO A 283 8.29 -1.56 17.78
C PRO A 283 7.64 -0.21 17.44
N SER A 284 7.88 0.28 16.22
CA SER A 284 7.23 1.47 15.71
C SER A 284 5.70 1.28 15.66
N PRO A 285 4.90 2.34 15.86
CA PRO A 285 3.44 2.20 16.02
C PRO A 285 2.73 1.58 14.81
N LEU A 286 3.31 1.70 13.62
CA LEU A 286 2.75 1.20 12.36
C LEU A 286 3.53 0.00 11.82
N ARG A 287 4.35 -0.67 12.63
CA ARG A 287 5.24 -1.74 12.16
C ARG A 287 4.51 -2.85 11.39
N LYS A 288 3.34 -3.28 11.86
CA LYS A 288 2.53 -4.31 11.17
C LYS A 288 2.18 -3.91 9.74
N GLY A 289 1.73 -2.66 9.54
CA GLY A 289 1.42 -2.11 8.22
C GLY A 289 2.67 -1.94 7.36
N ASN A 290 3.76 -1.45 7.96
CA ASN A 290 5.01 -1.27 7.26
C ASN A 290 5.60 -2.60 6.77
N TYR A 291 5.53 -3.65 7.60
CA TYR A 291 5.97 -5.00 7.25
C TYR A 291 5.20 -5.57 6.06
N ASP A 292 3.87 -5.49 6.11
CA ASP A 292 2.98 -5.94 5.04
C ASP A 292 3.32 -5.26 3.69
N LEU A 293 3.47 -3.94 3.71
CA LEU A 293 3.85 -3.17 2.53
C LEU A 293 5.28 -3.49 2.06
N LEU A 294 6.19 -3.83 2.97
CA LEU A 294 7.55 -4.24 2.62
C LEU A 294 7.57 -5.60 1.90
N VAL A 295 6.76 -6.57 2.33
CA VAL A 295 6.55 -7.84 1.60
C VAL A 295 5.98 -7.57 0.21
N LEU A 296 4.98 -6.70 0.11
CA LEU A 296 4.36 -6.30 -1.15
C LEU A 296 5.38 -5.67 -2.10
N MET A 297 6.18 -4.74 -1.60
CA MET A 297 7.19 -4.02 -2.38
C MET A 297 8.31 -4.96 -2.86
N CYS A 298 8.81 -5.86 -2.01
CA CYS A 298 9.80 -6.87 -2.42
C CYS A 298 9.23 -7.78 -3.51
N THR A 299 7.97 -8.21 -3.35
CA THR A 299 7.28 -9.05 -4.35
C THR A 299 7.11 -8.30 -5.68
N GLN A 300 6.73 -7.02 -5.64
CA GLN A 300 6.60 -6.19 -6.83
C GLN A 300 7.92 -6.03 -7.58
N GLU A 301 8.99 -5.66 -6.87
CA GLU A 301 10.33 -5.52 -7.45
C GLU A 301 10.82 -6.85 -8.05
N SER A 302 10.56 -7.97 -7.39
CA SER A 302 10.92 -9.31 -7.89
C SER A 302 10.25 -9.62 -9.23
N ILE A 303 8.95 -9.35 -9.33
CA ILE A 303 8.20 -9.50 -10.58
C ILE A 303 8.78 -8.59 -11.67
N HIS A 304 9.17 -7.37 -11.31
CA HIS A 304 9.76 -6.41 -12.24
C HIS A 304 11.10 -6.90 -12.79
N ARG A 305 11.98 -7.41 -11.93
CA ARG A 305 13.27 -8.01 -12.33
C ARG A 305 13.07 -9.21 -13.25
N LEU A 306 12.14 -10.11 -12.91
CA LEU A 306 11.84 -11.30 -13.73
C LEU A 306 11.22 -10.95 -15.09
N ILE A 307 10.37 -9.92 -15.17
CA ILE A 307 9.81 -9.45 -16.46
C ILE A 307 10.92 -8.85 -17.34
N ARG A 308 11.87 -8.13 -16.75
CA ARG A 308 12.99 -7.49 -17.46
C ARG A 308 14.04 -8.51 -17.90
N ASP A 309 14.46 -9.38 -17.00
CA ASP A 309 15.62 -10.25 -17.16
C ASP A 309 15.24 -11.65 -17.70
N GLY A 310 13.95 -11.95 -17.69
CA GLY A 310 13.34 -13.22 -18.07
C GLY A 310 13.20 -14.18 -16.89
N VAL A 311 12.11 -14.95 -16.85
CA VAL A 311 11.91 -16.03 -15.86
C VAL A 311 12.81 -17.21 -16.23
N LYS A 312 14.03 -17.23 -15.68
CA LYS A 312 15.03 -18.27 -15.96
C LYS A 312 14.97 -19.35 -14.91
N VAL A 313 14.72 -20.58 -15.34
CA VAL A 313 14.94 -21.79 -14.53
C VAL A 313 16.01 -22.64 -15.19
N GLU A 314 16.78 -23.35 -14.37
CA GLU A 314 17.89 -24.19 -14.85
C GLU A 314 17.41 -25.14 -15.96
N ASP A 315 18.20 -25.25 -17.03
CA ASP A 315 17.94 -26.08 -18.20
C ASP A 315 16.66 -25.78 -19.02
N GLU A 316 15.97 -24.66 -18.78
CA GLU A 316 14.82 -24.26 -19.60
C GLU A 316 15.22 -23.75 -20.99
N SER A 317 14.45 -24.14 -22.02
CA SER A 317 14.62 -23.61 -23.37
C SER A 317 14.28 -22.11 -23.42
N ALA A 318 14.95 -21.34 -24.28
CA ALA A 318 14.66 -19.92 -24.47
C ALA A 318 13.18 -19.65 -24.85
N ALA A 319 12.53 -20.60 -25.51
CA ALA A 319 11.11 -20.53 -25.83
C ALA A 319 10.23 -20.61 -24.58
N GLN A 320 10.58 -21.47 -23.61
CA GLN A 320 9.87 -21.59 -22.34
C GLN A 320 10.05 -20.34 -21.47
N VAL A 321 11.28 -19.83 -21.37
CA VAL A 321 11.58 -18.55 -20.69
C VAL A 321 10.72 -17.42 -21.27
N GLY A 322 10.62 -17.34 -22.60
CA GLY A 322 9.77 -16.36 -23.27
C GLY A 322 8.28 -16.51 -22.96
N ALA A 323 7.77 -17.75 -22.94
CA ALA A 323 6.38 -18.05 -22.59
C ALA A 323 6.06 -17.70 -21.13
N ASN A 324 6.92 -18.11 -20.19
CA ASN A 324 6.80 -17.81 -18.76
C ASN A 324 6.83 -16.30 -18.49
N THR A 325 7.77 -15.59 -19.12
CA THR A 325 7.91 -14.14 -18.97
C THR A 325 6.70 -13.39 -19.52
N LEU A 326 6.19 -13.79 -20.69
CA LEU A 326 4.99 -13.18 -21.28
C LEU A 326 3.75 -13.43 -20.41
N PHE A 327 3.61 -14.65 -19.88
CA PHE A 327 2.53 -14.99 -18.96
C PHE A 327 2.59 -14.13 -17.70
N LEU A 328 3.75 -14.06 -17.03
CA LEU A 328 3.94 -13.26 -15.81
C LEU A 328 3.58 -11.80 -16.05
N ARG A 329 4.04 -11.22 -17.17
CA ARG A 329 3.74 -9.84 -17.53
C ARG A 329 2.24 -9.60 -17.65
N ASN A 330 1.53 -10.45 -18.38
CA ASN A 330 0.08 -10.30 -18.55
C ASN A 330 -0.66 -10.50 -17.23
N PHE A 331 -0.30 -11.53 -16.48
CA PHE A 331 -0.88 -11.85 -15.17
C PHE A 331 -0.72 -10.69 -14.18
N TYR A 332 0.46 -10.07 -14.15
CA TYR A 332 0.77 -8.89 -13.33
C TYR A 332 -0.04 -7.66 -13.74
N VAL A 333 -0.06 -7.31 -15.04
CA VAL A 333 -0.77 -6.13 -15.54
C VAL A 333 -2.27 -6.20 -15.28
N GLU A 334 -2.88 -7.39 -15.39
CA GLU A 334 -4.29 -7.60 -15.08
C GLU A 334 -4.64 -7.37 -13.60
N ARG A 335 -3.66 -7.52 -12.71
CA ARG A 335 -3.81 -7.46 -11.24
C ARG A 335 -3.20 -6.24 -10.59
N LEU A 336 -2.54 -5.38 -11.36
CA LEU A 336 -1.84 -4.20 -10.85
C LEU A 336 -2.73 -3.33 -9.95
N ASP A 337 -3.91 -2.97 -10.45
CA ASP A 337 -4.84 -2.09 -9.75
C ASP A 337 -5.43 -2.73 -8.48
N SER A 338 -5.58 -4.06 -8.45
CA SER A 338 -6.22 -4.75 -7.32
C SER A 338 -5.26 -5.20 -6.23
N HIS A 339 -3.98 -5.42 -6.58
CA HIS A 339 -2.99 -5.99 -5.66
C HIS A 339 -1.84 -5.04 -5.30
N PHE A 340 -1.46 -4.10 -6.18
CA PHE A 340 -0.23 -3.32 -6.02
C PHE A 340 -0.42 -1.80 -6.04
N ALA A 341 -1.62 -1.29 -6.31
CA ALA A 341 -1.86 0.14 -6.44
C ALA A 341 -2.99 0.64 -5.53
N GLY A 342 -2.87 1.88 -5.08
CA GLY A 342 -3.89 2.55 -4.28
C GLY A 342 -3.92 2.09 -2.82
N ASN A 343 -5.06 2.30 -2.18
CA ASN A 343 -5.27 1.91 -0.79
C ASN A 343 -5.61 0.41 -0.71
N LEU A 344 -4.68 -0.38 -0.17
CA LEU A 344 -4.71 -1.83 -0.18
C LEU A 344 -5.19 -2.39 1.16
N ARG A 345 -5.61 -3.66 1.11
CA ARG A 345 -5.82 -4.48 2.31
C ARG A 345 -4.50 -5.20 2.65
N TYR A 346 -4.41 -5.75 3.84
CA TYR A 346 -3.26 -6.58 4.21
C TYR A 346 -3.16 -7.85 3.35
N ALA A 347 -1.92 -8.29 3.14
CA ALA A 347 -1.51 -9.53 2.47
C ALA A 347 -1.88 -9.65 0.99
N ARG A 348 -1.88 -8.52 0.25
CA ARG A 348 -2.11 -8.56 -1.21
C ARG A 348 -1.01 -9.29 -1.98
N SER A 349 0.24 -9.29 -1.49
CA SER A 349 1.31 -10.09 -2.10
C SER A 349 1.00 -11.58 -2.08
N ASP A 350 0.46 -12.05 -0.96
CA ASP A 350 0.18 -13.47 -0.75
C ASP A 350 -1.05 -13.88 -1.56
N GLU A 351 -2.07 -13.03 -1.63
CA GLU A 351 -3.24 -13.24 -2.51
C GLU A 351 -2.81 -13.32 -3.98
N PHE A 352 -1.88 -12.46 -4.42
CA PHE A 352 -1.34 -12.52 -5.78
C PHE A 352 -0.62 -13.85 -6.06
N LEU A 353 0.22 -14.31 -5.12
CA LEU A 353 0.92 -15.59 -5.24
C LEU A 353 -0.06 -16.78 -5.19
N GLU A 354 -1.09 -16.73 -4.35
CA GLU A 354 -2.14 -17.74 -4.27
C GLU A 354 -2.92 -17.87 -5.58
N GLU A 355 -3.33 -16.74 -6.17
CA GLU A 355 -3.95 -16.75 -7.49
C GLU A 355 -3.02 -17.33 -8.56
N LEU A 356 -1.71 -17.06 -8.48
CA LEU A 356 -0.72 -17.58 -9.41
C LEU A 356 -0.55 -19.09 -9.27
N PHE A 357 -0.44 -19.61 -8.04
CA PHE A 357 -0.40 -21.04 -7.76
C PHE A 357 -1.67 -21.77 -8.23
N LEU A 358 -2.84 -21.15 -8.07
CA LEU A 358 -4.12 -21.71 -8.52
C LEU A 358 -4.30 -21.64 -10.04
N ALA A 359 -3.61 -20.72 -10.73
CA ALA A 359 -3.65 -20.64 -12.19
C ALA A 359 -3.07 -21.89 -12.86
N HIS A 360 -2.09 -22.55 -12.23
CA HIS A 360 -1.52 -23.82 -12.71
C HIS A 360 -2.58 -24.90 -12.92
N LEU A 361 -3.61 -24.96 -12.07
CA LEU A 361 -4.68 -25.97 -12.15
C LEU A 361 -5.60 -25.80 -13.36
N LYS A 362 -5.61 -24.62 -14.01
CA LYS A 362 -6.52 -24.31 -15.12
C LYS A 362 -5.91 -24.58 -16.50
N VAL A 363 -4.59 -24.68 -16.60
CA VAL A 363 -3.87 -24.75 -17.89
C VAL A 363 -3.85 -26.18 -18.47
N SER A 364 -4.19 -27.19 -17.66
CA SER A 364 -4.01 -28.61 -17.97
C SER A 364 -4.88 -29.19 -19.11
N ASP A 365 -5.84 -28.44 -19.67
CA ASP A 365 -6.86 -28.98 -20.59
C ASP A 365 -6.65 -28.64 -22.09
N GLY A 366 -5.60 -27.90 -22.47
CA GLY A 366 -5.37 -27.43 -23.85
C GLY A 366 -4.03 -27.89 -24.45
N GLY A 367 -4.10 -28.67 -25.53
CA GLY A 367 -2.93 -29.28 -26.18
C GLY A 367 -1.95 -28.32 -26.90
N ASP A 368 -0.66 -28.64 -26.74
CA ASP A 368 0.49 -28.42 -27.63
C ASP A 368 0.97 -27.00 -28.01
N THR A 369 0.46 -25.96 -27.37
CA THR A 369 1.16 -24.65 -27.34
C THR A 369 2.02 -24.54 -26.09
N LEU A 370 3.18 -23.89 -26.18
CA LEU A 370 4.12 -23.64 -25.06
C LEU A 370 3.35 -23.05 -23.87
N ASN A 371 2.90 -23.92 -22.98
CA ASN A 371 2.11 -23.54 -21.82
C ASN A 371 3.12 -23.03 -20.79
N ALA A 372 2.94 -21.77 -20.40
CA ALA A 372 3.66 -21.23 -19.26
C ALA A 372 3.40 -22.13 -18.04
N ASP A 373 4.37 -22.24 -17.15
CA ASP A 373 4.20 -22.96 -15.89
C ASP A 373 4.08 -21.96 -14.73
N PRO A 374 2.85 -21.65 -14.25
CA PRO A 374 2.65 -20.67 -13.19
C PRO A 374 3.33 -21.07 -11.88
N LEU A 375 3.54 -22.36 -11.63
CA LEU A 375 4.19 -22.84 -10.43
C LEU A 375 5.68 -22.48 -10.44
N THR A 376 6.35 -22.75 -11.56
CA THR A 376 7.74 -22.35 -11.80
C THR A 376 7.91 -20.83 -11.72
N ILE A 377 6.95 -20.06 -12.25
CA ILE A 377 6.96 -18.60 -12.15
C ILE A 377 6.83 -18.14 -10.70
N ALA A 378 5.92 -18.73 -9.92
CA ALA A 378 5.75 -18.41 -8.50
C ALA A 378 7.01 -18.72 -7.69
N GLU A 379 7.65 -19.86 -7.96
CA GLU A 379 8.92 -20.23 -7.34
C GLU A 379 10.03 -19.22 -7.68
N ALA A 380 10.15 -18.84 -8.95
CA ALA A 380 11.11 -17.82 -9.39
C ALA A 380 10.86 -16.46 -8.70
N ILE A 381 9.60 -16.05 -8.52
CA ILE A 381 9.27 -14.81 -7.78
C ILE A 381 9.75 -14.91 -6.33
N LEU A 382 9.54 -16.05 -5.66
CA LEU A 382 9.96 -16.22 -4.27
C LEU A 382 11.48 -16.21 -4.12
N MET A 383 12.22 -16.83 -5.05
CA MET A 383 13.69 -16.79 -5.07
C MET A 383 14.22 -15.37 -5.33
N GLU A 384 13.66 -14.67 -6.31
CA GLU A 384 14.07 -13.28 -6.60
C GLU A 384 13.70 -12.35 -5.42
N ARG A 385 12.59 -12.62 -4.72
CA ARG A 385 12.18 -11.88 -3.52
C ARG A 385 13.15 -12.04 -2.37
N GLU A 386 13.71 -13.24 -2.19
CA GLU A 386 14.79 -13.48 -1.24
C GLU A 386 15.99 -12.58 -1.55
N GLN A 387 16.40 -12.54 -2.83
CA GLN A 387 17.52 -11.72 -3.27
C GLN A 387 17.27 -10.20 -3.09
N VAL A 388 16.09 -9.72 -3.51
CA VAL A 388 15.67 -8.32 -3.31
C VAL A 388 15.69 -7.95 -1.83
N ALA A 389 15.16 -8.83 -0.97
CA ALA A 389 15.11 -8.56 0.46
C ALA A 389 16.50 -8.45 1.08
N LEU A 390 17.44 -9.32 0.69
CA LEU A 390 18.83 -9.26 1.15
C LEU A 390 19.56 -7.98 0.69
N GLU A 391 19.34 -7.54 -0.54
CA GLU A 391 19.90 -6.28 -1.04
C GLU A 391 19.35 -5.07 -0.28
N TRP A 392 18.04 -5.02 -0.07
CA TRP A 392 17.39 -3.92 0.63
C TRP A 392 17.70 -3.93 2.13
N LYS A 393 17.99 -5.09 2.71
CA LYS A 393 18.46 -5.21 4.10
C LYS A 393 19.79 -4.48 4.28
N GLU A 394 20.70 -4.60 3.32
CA GLU A 394 21.96 -3.86 3.34
C GLU A 394 21.70 -2.35 3.25
N VAL A 395 20.84 -1.91 2.33
CA VAL A 395 20.45 -0.50 2.20
C VAL A 395 19.83 0.05 3.49
N ALA A 396 18.89 -0.67 4.11
CA ALA A 396 18.27 -0.27 5.37
C ALA A 396 19.30 -0.15 6.50
N SER A 397 20.28 -1.06 6.55
CA SER A 397 21.35 -1.08 7.56
C SER A 397 22.31 0.13 7.46
N GLN A 398 22.44 0.72 6.27
CA GLN A 398 23.29 1.90 6.01
C GLN A 398 22.60 3.24 6.29
N SER A 399 21.30 3.24 6.58
CA SER A 399 20.51 4.48 6.77
C SER A 399 21.08 5.46 7.81
N PRO A 400 21.58 5.03 8.99
CA PRO A 400 22.17 5.97 9.96
C PRO A 400 23.36 6.75 9.41
N GLN A 401 24.20 6.11 8.58
CA GLN A 401 25.34 6.75 7.94
C GLN A 401 24.89 7.77 6.89
N GLU A 402 23.86 7.42 6.11
CA GLU A 402 23.27 8.31 5.10
C GLU A 402 22.69 9.59 5.73
N HIS A 403 22.20 9.53 6.97
CA HIS A 403 21.61 10.69 7.67
C HIS A 403 22.64 11.74 8.10
N MET A 404 23.94 11.42 8.11
CA MET A 404 24.98 12.31 8.62
C MET A 404 25.03 13.66 7.91
N GLU A 405 24.79 13.67 6.60
CA GLU A 405 24.77 14.91 5.82
C GLU A 405 23.55 15.78 6.20
N ILE A 406 22.36 15.19 6.30
CA ILE A 406 21.15 15.91 6.69
C ILE A 406 21.26 16.43 8.12
N ARG A 407 21.84 15.65 9.05
CA ARG A 407 22.11 16.09 10.43
C ARG A 407 23.05 17.29 10.47
N LYS A 408 24.08 17.31 9.63
CA LYS A 408 24.99 18.45 9.52
C LYS A 408 24.25 19.70 9.03
N LEU A 409 23.41 19.59 8.00
CA LEU A 409 22.60 20.71 7.51
C LEU A 409 21.60 21.21 8.56
N GLN A 410 20.96 20.27 9.27
CA GLN A 410 20.03 20.56 10.35
C GLN A 410 20.72 21.30 11.51
N LEU A 411 21.93 20.89 11.90
CA LEU A 411 22.72 21.58 12.91
C LEU A 411 23.15 22.99 12.45
N ASN A 412 23.63 23.14 11.22
CA ASN A 412 24.00 24.45 10.67
C ASN A 412 22.83 25.43 10.74
N LYS A 413 21.64 24.97 10.31
CA LYS A 413 20.42 25.77 10.38
C LYS A 413 20.06 26.18 11.82
N MET A 414 20.17 25.27 12.79
CA MET A 414 19.91 25.60 14.21
C MET A 414 20.92 26.59 14.78
N MET A 415 22.14 26.66 14.23
CA MET A 415 23.17 27.63 14.64
C MET A 415 23.10 28.96 13.87
N GLY A 416 22.21 29.09 12.88
CA GLY A 416 22.12 30.27 12.03
C GLY A 416 23.30 30.43 11.05
N LEU A 417 23.95 29.33 10.66
CA LEU A 417 24.96 29.25 9.61
C LEU A 417 24.33 28.83 8.29
#